data_AF-A0AAE9Y445-F1
#
_entry.id   AF-A0AAE9Y445-F1
#
_cell.length_a   1.000
_cell.length_b   1.000
_cell.length_c   1.000
_cell.angle_alpha   90.00
_cell.angle_beta   90.00
_cell.angle_gamma   90.00
#
_symmetry.space_group_name_H-M   'P 1'
#
loop_
_entity.id
_entity.type
_entity.pdbx_description
1 polymer ?
#
loop_
_entity_poly.entity_id
_entity_poly.type
_entity_poly.pdbx_seq_one_letter_code
_entity_poly.pdbx_strand_id
1 'polypeptide(L)'
;MKPFMRPVDRGRLAPVGWVAEPAGLWGGKQVEVVYDPRRHQLVRTDSDIGDRTRVALGTAGFRRVASAGEQELWVRDRVEAARSALDSTQARHRPQRVAGLAR
;
A
#
# COMPACT_ATOMS: atom_id res chain seq x y z
N MET A 1 -6.10 -9.78 8.03
CA MET A 1 -7.26 -8.92 7.72
C MET A 1 -6.77 -7.75 6.86
N LYS A 2 -7.60 -7.17 5.97
CA LYS A 2 -7.19 -6.04 5.11
C LYS A 2 -7.51 -4.71 5.80
N PRO A 3 -6.71 -3.64 5.61
CA PRO A 3 -7.07 -2.29 6.05
C PRO A 3 -8.42 -1.87 5.51
N PHE A 4 -9.15 -1.07 6.28
CA PHE A 4 -10.47 -0.59 5.90
C PHE A 4 -10.72 0.80 6.45
N MET A 5 -11.65 1.52 5.83
CA MET A 5 -12.12 2.82 6.29
C MET A 5 -13.47 2.67 6.98
N ARG A 6 -13.73 3.50 7.99
CA ARG A 6 -15.04 3.59 8.65
C ARG A 6 -15.34 5.02 9.09
N PRO A 7 -16.63 5.38 9.25
CA PRO A 7 -17.01 6.62 9.91
C PRO A 7 -16.49 6.69 11.35
N VAL A 8 -16.13 7.89 11.80
CA VAL A 8 -15.60 8.14 13.16
C VAL A 8 -16.68 7.99 14.24
N ASP A 9 -17.96 8.15 13.89
CA ASP A 9 -19.10 8.01 14.80
C ASP A 9 -19.45 6.56 15.16
N ARG A 10 -18.85 5.57 14.46
CA ARG A 10 -19.09 4.17 14.75
C ARG A 10 -18.17 3.71 15.88
N GLY A 11 -18.74 3.47 17.06
CA GLY A 11 -18.08 2.95 18.26
C GLY A 11 -17.51 1.51 18.14
N ARG A 12 -17.10 1.07 16.96
CA ARG A 12 -16.44 -0.23 16.76
C ARG A 12 -14.98 -0.09 17.18
N LEU A 13 -14.48 -1.01 17.98
CA LEU A 13 -13.05 -1.03 18.33
C LEU A 13 -12.20 -1.46 17.12
N ALA A 14 -10.96 -0.99 17.06
CA ALA A 14 -9.97 -1.54 16.13
C ALA A 14 -9.63 -2.98 16.56
N PRO A 15 -9.27 -3.89 15.62
CA PRO A 15 -8.70 -5.18 15.97
C PRO A 15 -7.46 -5.03 16.88
N VAL A 16 -7.17 -6.06 17.68
CA VAL A 16 -5.98 -6.05 18.56
C VAL A 16 -4.71 -5.84 17.73
N GLY A 17 -3.88 -4.87 18.17
CA GLY A 17 -2.64 -4.50 17.50
C GLY A 17 -2.81 -3.59 16.29
N TRP A 18 -4.05 -3.23 15.93
CA TRP A 18 -4.34 -2.27 14.86
C TRP A 18 -4.57 -0.89 15.46
N VAL A 19 -4.33 0.14 14.65
CA VAL A 19 -4.61 1.53 14.98
C VAL A 19 -5.73 2.07 14.10
N ALA A 20 -6.45 3.06 14.61
CA ALA A 20 -7.40 3.85 13.85
C ALA A 20 -6.86 5.29 13.78
N GLU A 21 -6.60 5.78 12.57
CA GLU A 21 -6.10 7.14 12.36
C GLU A 21 -7.09 7.98 11.55
N PRO A 22 -7.28 9.27 11.88
CA PRO A 22 -8.15 10.15 11.10
C PRO A 22 -7.73 10.22 9.62
N ALA A 23 -8.66 9.88 8.73
CA ALA A 23 -8.47 9.93 7.28
C ALA A 23 -9.13 11.18 6.65
N GLY A 24 -9.79 12.01 7.47
CA GLY A 24 -10.41 13.27 7.07
C GLY A 24 -11.83 13.11 6.52
N LEU A 25 -12.29 14.09 5.77
CA LEU A 25 -13.59 14.07 5.11
C LEU A 25 -13.50 13.29 3.81
N TRP A 26 -14.30 12.24 3.69
CA TRP A 26 -14.46 11.42 2.50
C TRP A 26 -15.94 11.35 2.12
N GLY A 27 -16.29 11.81 0.92
CA GLY A 27 -17.70 11.83 0.48
C GLY A 27 -18.63 12.54 1.47
N GLY A 28 -18.15 13.62 2.11
CA GLY A 28 -18.90 14.39 3.11
C GLY A 28 -18.96 13.79 4.51
N LYS A 29 -18.27 12.67 4.79
CA LYS A 29 -18.24 12.03 6.11
C LYS A 29 -16.83 12.02 6.70
N GLN A 30 -16.71 12.35 7.97
CA GLN A 30 -15.46 12.15 8.70
C GLN A 30 -15.21 10.66 8.86
N VAL A 31 -14.05 10.21 8.40
CA VAL A 31 -13.65 8.81 8.41
C VAL A 31 -12.29 8.64 9.04
N GLU A 32 -12.06 7.44 9.54
CA GLU A 32 -10.77 6.95 10.00
C GLU A 32 -10.37 5.71 9.19
N VAL A 33 -9.07 5.53 9.02
CA VAL A 33 -8.47 4.33 8.46
C VAL A 33 -8.01 3.42 9.59
N VAL A 34 -8.43 2.16 9.54
CA VAL A 34 -8.03 1.14 10.52
C VAL A 34 -7.03 0.19 9.85
N TYR A 35 -5.84 0.05 10.43
CA TYR A 35 -4.77 -0.77 9.87
C TYR A 35 -3.80 -1.30 10.94
N ASP A 36 -3.15 -2.43 10.64
CA ASP A 36 -1.96 -2.88 11.37
C ASP A 36 -0.73 -2.04 10.96
N PRO A 37 -0.13 -1.23 11.85
CA PRO A 37 1.01 -0.37 11.50
C PRO A 37 2.32 -1.15 11.30
N ARG A 38 2.40 -2.39 11.78
CA ARG A 38 3.57 -3.26 11.60
C ARG A 38 3.58 -3.92 10.23
N ARG A 39 2.39 -4.19 9.68
CA ARG A 39 2.24 -4.81 8.35
C ARG A 39 1.91 -3.84 7.24
N HIS A 40 1.11 -2.82 7.48
CA HIS A 40 0.61 -1.98 6.41
C HIS A 40 1.39 -0.67 6.32
N GLN A 41 1.54 -0.19 5.08
CA GLN A 41 1.97 1.15 4.79
C GLN A 41 0.91 1.81 3.93
N LEU A 42 0.56 3.04 4.31
CA LEU A 42 -0.53 3.82 3.73
C LEU A 42 0.03 5.03 3.00
N VAL A 43 -0.63 5.42 1.92
CA VAL A 43 -0.48 6.72 1.25
C VAL A 43 -1.87 7.27 1.01
N ARG A 44 -2.14 8.48 1.50
CA ARG A 44 -3.35 9.23 1.21
C ARG A 44 -3.01 10.36 0.25
N THR A 45 -3.87 10.58 -0.71
CA THR A 45 -3.80 11.73 -1.61
C THR A 45 -5.06 12.55 -1.44
N ASP A 46 -4.92 13.86 -1.32
CA ASP A 46 -6.04 14.78 -1.11
C ASP A 46 -6.45 15.51 -2.41
N SER A 47 -5.79 15.20 -3.52
CA SER A 47 -6.00 15.75 -4.87
C SER A 47 -5.68 14.70 -5.94
N ASP A 48 -6.02 14.99 -7.20
CA ASP A 48 -5.63 14.13 -8.32
C ASP A 48 -4.11 14.09 -8.46
N ILE A 49 -3.54 12.88 -8.37
CA ILE A 49 -2.10 12.63 -8.49
C ILE A 49 -1.66 12.29 -9.93
N GLY A 50 -2.61 12.14 -10.85
CA GLY A 50 -2.37 11.76 -12.24
C GLY A 50 -1.86 10.33 -12.42
N ASP A 51 -1.94 9.84 -13.66
CA ASP A 51 -1.71 8.43 -13.96
C ASP A 51 -0.26 8.00 -13.73
N ARG A 52 0.71 8.89 -13.98
CA ARG A 52 2.13 8.60 -13.74
C ARG A 52 2.39 8.23 -12.27
N THR A 53 1.77 8.95 -11.33
CA THR A 53 1.93 8.71 -9.90
C THR A 53 1.18 7.44 -9.49
N ARG A 54 -0.03 7.21 -10.03
CA ARG A 54 -0.78 5.97 -9.81
C ARG A 54 0.00 4.73 -10.27
N VAL A 55 0.64 4.80 -11.44
CA VAL A 55 1.52 3.75 -11.96
C VAL A 55 2.72 3.56 -11.04
N ALA A 56 3.39 4.63 -10.62
CA ALA A 56 4.53 4.55 -9.70
C ALA A 56 4.15 3.90 -8.35
N LEU A 57 2.99 4.24 -7.79
CA LEU A 57 2.46 3.60 -6.59
C LEU A 57 2.19 2.11 -6.81
N GLY A 58 1.56 1.76 -7.93
CA GLY A 58 1.33 0.37 -8.33
C GLY A 58 2.62 -0.44 -8.45
N THR A 59 3.63 0.10 -9.14
CA THR A 59 4.96 -0.52 -9.27
C THR A 59 5.65 -0.66 -7.91
N ALA A 60 5.43 0.28 -6.99
CA ALA A 60 5.95 0.21 -5.62
C ALA A 60 5.16 -0.76 -4.70
N GLY A 61 4.20 -1.50 -5.25
CA GLY A 61 3.40 -2.51 -4.55
C GLY A 61 2.18 -1.95 -3.81
N PHE A 62 1.85 -0.67 -3.98
CA PHE A 62 0.63 -0.10 -3.43
C PHE A 62 -0.57 -0.46 -4.28
N ARG A 63 -1.68 -0.77 -3.60
CA ARG A 63 -2.99 -0.98 -4.21
C ARG A 63 -3.95 0.08 -3.70
N ARG A 64 -4.72 0.67 -4.62
CA ARG A 64 -5.82 1.59 -4.25
C ARG A 64 -6.92 0.79 -3.58
N VAL A 65 -7.26 1.17 -2.34
CA VAL A 65 -8.28 0.48 -1.53
C VAL A 65 -9.54 1.33 -1.32
N ALA A 66 -9.44 2.65 -1.52
CA ALA A 66 -10.57 3.55 -1.49
C ALA A 66 -10.31 4.78 -2.38
N SER A 67 -11.40 5.37 -2.88
CA SER A 67 -11.39 6.63 -3.63
C SER A 67 -12.66 7.42 -3.34
N ALA A 68 -12.56 8.73 -3.18
CA ALA A 68 -13.68 9.65 -3.02
C ALA A 68 -13.39 10.96 -3.75
N GLY A 69 -13.98 11.13 -4.94
CA GLY A 69 -13.60 12.23 -5.84
C GLY A 69 -12.12 12.11 -6.23
N GLU A 70 -11.36 13.17 -5.98
CA GLU A 70 -9.90 13.20 -6.22
C GLU A 70 -9.08 12.56 -5.10
N GLN A 71 -9.70 12.26 -3.94
CA GLN A 71 -9.00 11.64 -2.83
C GLN A 71 -8.81 10.15 -3.08
N GLU A 72 -7.62 9.64 -2.81
CA GLU A 72 -7.32 8.22 -2.92
C GLU A 72 -6.58 7.71 -1.68
N LEU A 73 -6.82 6.44 -1.35
CA LEU A 73 -6.12 5.74 -0.29
C LEU A 73 -5.47 4.49 -0.89
N TRP A 74 -4.17 4.41 -0.66
CA TRP A 74 -3.30 3.38 -1.19
C TRP A 74 -2.67 2.60 -0.04
N VAL A 75 -2.61 1.28 -0.18
CA VAL A 75 -2.08 0.36 0.84
C VAL A 75 -1.09 -0.59 0.20
N ARG A 76 0.02 -0.84 0.88
CA ARG A 76 0.86 -2.03 0.65
C ARG A 76 1.11 -2.79 1.94
N ASP A 77 1.41 -4.09 1.80
CA ASP A 77 1.93 -4.91 2.90
C ASP A 77 3.48 -4.81 2.88
N ARG A 78 4.06 -4.42 4.01
CA ARG A 78 5.50 -4.22 4.20
C ARG A 78 6.27 -5.54 4.12
N VAL A 79 5.69 -6.64 4.59
CA VAL A 79 6.31 -7.97 4.56
C VAL A 79 6.32 -8.51 3.13
N GLU A 80 5.19 -8.38 2.41
CA GLU A 80 5.15 -8.75 0.99
C GLU A 80 6.12 -7.88 0.18
N ALA A 81 6.14 -6.56 0.40
CA ALA A 81 7.06 -5.66 -0.28
C ALA A 81 8.54 -6.00 -0.02
N ALA A 82 8.89 -6.34 1.22
CA ALA A 82 10.26 -6.76 1.57
C ALA A 82 10.63 -8.07 0.85
N ARG A 83 9.73 -9.06 0.83
CA ARG A 83 9.95 -10.34 0.12
C ARG A 83 10.17 -10.12 -1.37
N SER A 84 9.31 -9.35 -2.03
CA SER A 84 9.47 -9.05 -3.46
C SER A 84 10.78 -8.30 -3.77
N ALA A 85 11.25 -7.45 -2.85
CA ALA A 85 12.54 -6.76 -2.99
C ALA A 85 13.73 -7.74 -2.87
N LEU A 86 13.67 -8.70 -1.95
CA LEU A 86 14.67 -9.77 -1.82
C LEU A 86 14.70 -10.64 -3.07
N ASP A 87 13.54 -11.12 -3.55
CA ASP A 87 13.45 -11.97 -4.75
C ASP A 87 14.02 -11.24 -5.98
N SER A 88 13.71 -9.95 -6.13
CA SER A 88 14.22 -9.11 -7.21
C SER A 88 15.74 -8.90 -7.14
N THR A 89 16.32 -8.89 -5.94
CA THR A 89 17.76 -8.78 -5.74
C THR A 89 18.45 -10.10 -6.05
N GLN A 90 17.88 -11.22 -5.62
CA GLN A 90 18.38 -12.57 -5.94
C GLN A 90 18.30 -12.87 -7.45
N ALA A 91 17.21 -12.47 -8.11
CA ALA A 91 17.07 -12.60 -9.56
C ALA A 91 18.14 -11.81 -10.32
N ARG A 92 18.50 -10.61 -9.84
CA ARG A 92 19.60 -9.81 -10.39
C ARG A 92 20.99 -10.41 -10.14
N HIS A 93 21.17 -11.09 -9.01
CA HIS A 93 22.45 -11.68 -8.62
C HIS A 93 22.73 -13.07 -9.22
N ARG A 94 21.78 -13.70 -9.92
CA ARG A 94 22.04 -14.98 -10.59
C ARG A 94 23.11 -14.75 -11.66
N PRO A 95 24.35 -15.26 -11.48
CA PRO A 95 25.41 -15.02 -12.46
C PRO A 95 24.96 -15.64 -13.78
N GLN A 96 24.94 -14.82 -14.84
CA GLN A 96 24.85 -15.35 -16.19
C GLN A 96 26.05 -16.29 -16.34
N ARG A 97 25.82 -17.61 -16.31
CA ARG A 97 26.81 -18.58 -16.78
C ARG A 97 27.03 -18.21 -18.24
N VAL A 98 28.10 -17.46 -18.49
CA VAL A 98 28.62 -17.26 -19.83
C VAL A 98 29.00 -18.65 -20.29
N ALA A 99 28.12 -19.27 -21.07
CA ALA A 99 28.41 -20.48 -21.80
C ALA A 99 29.39 -20.08 -22.92
N GLY A 100 30.64 -19.84 -22.54
CA GLY A 100 31.78 -19.71 -23.43
C GLY A 100 32.09 -21.08 -23.99
N LEU A 101 31.56 -21.34 -25.18
CA LEU A 101 31.75 -22.52 -25.99
C LEU A 101 33.25 -22.74 -26.29
N ALA A 102 33.61 -24.02 -26.36
CA ALA A 102 34.91 -24.55 -26.72
C ALA A 102 35.49 -23.95 -28.02
N ARG A 103 36.82 -23.76 -28.03
CA ARG A 103 37.69 -23.86 -29.20
C ARG A 103 39.00 -24.49 -28.80
#